data_AF-A0A8T4NAC1-F1
#
_entry.id   AF-A0A8T4NAC1-F1
#
_cell.length_a   1.000
_cell.length_b   1.000
_cell.length_c   1.000
_cell.angle_alpha   90.00
_cell.angle_beta   90.00
_cell.angle_gamma   90.00
#
_symmetry.space_group_name_H-M   'P 1'
#
loop_
_entity.id
_entity.type
_entity.pdbx_description
1 polymer ?
#
loop_
_entity_poly.entity_id
_entity_poly.type
_entity_poly.pdbx_seq_one_letter_code
_entity_poly.pdbx_strand_id
1 'polypeptide(L)'
;MRKIEISDIIIWISLLVLIIYVLGKLTGVINTPEWLTLLPIISLIFFAGAFYQKVFGFMNQMYIRTDYLKNRLDEHGKRISVLEKQ
;
A
#
# COMPACT_ATOMS: atom_id res chain seq x y z
N MET A 1 -1.24 17.97 7.34
CA MET A 1 -1.18 17.62 5.90
C MET A 1 -0.52 16.26 5.77
N ARG A 2 -1.21 15.26 5.19
CA ARG A 2 -0.66 13.91 4.99
C ARG A 2 0.51 14.03 4.00
N LYS A 3 1.72 13.59 4.37
CA LYS A 3 2.86 13.60 3.44
C LYS A 3 2.52 12.67 2.29
N ILE A 4 2.60 13.17 1.06
CA ILE A 4 2.42 12.35 -0.14
C ILE A 4 3.65 11.44 -0.21
N GLU A 5 3.44 10.13 -0.15
CA GLU A 5 4.53 9.17 -0.29
C GLU A 5 4.83 8.94 -1.77
N ILE A 6 6.08 8.65 -2.11
CA ILE A 6 6.48 8.36 -3.50
C ILE A 6 5.68 7.17 -4.06
N SER A 7 5.34 6.20 -3.20
CA SER A 7 4.46 5.07 -3.53
C SER A 7 3.06 5.50 -3.98
N ASP A 8 2.49 6.56 -3.38
CA ASP A 8 1.20 7.11 -3.81
C ASP A 8 1.28 7.63 -5.24
N ILE A 9 2.35 8.38 -5.55
CA ILE A 9 2.57 8.97 -6.87
C ILE A 9 2.70 7.86 -7.93
N ILE A 10 3.48 6.82 -7.64
CA ILE A 10 3.69 5.68 -8.56
C ILE A 10 2.36 4.95 -8.82
N ILE A 11 1.54 4.73 -7.80
CA ILE A 11 0.22 4.10 -7.94
C ILE A 11 -0.68 4.94 -8.86
N TRP A 12 -0.76 6.25 -8.62
CA TRP A 12 -1.60 7.14 -9.42
C TRP A 12 -1.13 7.22 -10.87
N ILE A 13 0.18 7.36 -11.12
CA ILE A 13 0.72 7.38 -12.48
C ILE A 13 0.43 6.06 -13.19
N SER A 14 0.62 4.92 -12.52
CA SER A 14 0.37 3.60 -13.11
C SER A 14 -1.11 3.42 -13.51
N LEU A 15 -2.03 3.88 -12.66
CA LEU A 15 -3.46 3.89 -12.96
C LEU A 15 -3.79 4.81 -14.15
N LEU A 16 -3.21 6.00 -14.18
CA LEU A 16 -3.47 6.99 -15.24
C LEU A 16 -2.97 6.47 -16.60
N VAL A 17 -1.78 5.86 -16.64
CA VAL A 17 -1.23 5.22 -17.84
C VAL A 17 -2.12 4.08 -18.32
N LEU A 18 -2.61 3.23 -17.42
CA LEU A 18 -3.55 2.15 -17.78
C LEU A 18 -4.85 2.69 -18.37
N ILE A 19 -5.42 3.74 -17.76
CA ILE A 19 -6.65 4.37 -18.26
C ILE A 19 -6.43 4.96 -19.67
N ILE A 20 -5.37 5.74 -19.86
CA ILE A 20 -5.04 6.33 -21.16
C ILE A 20 -4.82 5.23 -22.21
N TYR A 21 -4.10 4.16 -21.85
CA TYR A 21 -3.85 3.05 -22.75
C TYR A 21 -5.14 2.36 -23.18
N VAL A 22 -6.03 2.05 -22.23
CA VAL A 22 -7.33 1.42 -22.51
C VAL A 22 -8.18 2.32 -23.39
N LEU A 23 -8.30 3.62 -23.06
CA LEU A 23 -9.09 4.58 -23.85
C LEU A 23 -8.53 4.75 -25.26
N GLY A 24 -7.20 4.85 -25.41
CA GLY A 24 -6.58 4.99 -26.72
C GLY A 24 -6.71 3.72 -27.58
N LYS A 25 -6.71 2.53 -26.96
CA LYS A 25 -6.94 1.25 -27.66
C LYS A 25 -8.40 1.08 -28.06
N LEU A 26 -9.34 1.48 -27.20
CA LEU A 26 -10.78 1.44 -27.48
C LEU A 26 -11.20 2.41 -28.61
N THR A 27 -10.58 3.58 -28.67
CA THR A 27 -10.87 4.59 -29.71
C THR A 27 -10.17 4.30 -31.05
N GLY A 28 -9.39 3.22 -31.14
CA GLY A 28 -8.66 2.85 -32.36
C GLY A 28 -7.51 3.79 -32.73
N VAL A 29 -7.21 4.77 -31.88
CA VAL A 29 -6.09 5.72 -32.04
C VAL A 29 -4.75 5.00 -31.88
N ILE A 30 -4.73 3.96 -31.05
CA ILE A 30 -3.56 3.14 -30.72
C ILE A 30 -3.55 1.91 -31.64
N ASN A 31 -2.90 2.02 -32.80
CA ASN A 31 -2.69 0.93 -33.76
C ASN A 31 -1.30 0.31 -33.56
N THR A 32 -1.07 -0.26 -32.37
CA THR A 32 0.25 -0.16 -31.74
C THR A 32 1.34 -1.12 -32.19
N PRO A 33 2.59 -0.62 -32.37
CA PRO A 33 3.80 -1.44 -32.41
C PRO A 33 4.04 -2.16 -31.06
N GLU A 34 4.74 -3.30 -31.11
CA GLU A 34 4.89 -4.24 -29.98
C GLU A 34 5.31 -3.59 -28.65
N TRP A 35 6.22 -2.60 -28.70
CA TRP A 35 6.72 -1.92 -27.51
C TRP A 35 5.66 -1.16 -26.71
N LEU A 36 4.63 -0.61 -27.37
CA LEU A 36 3.56 0.12 -26.68
C LEU A 36 2.59 -0.84 -25.98
N THR A 37 2.55 -2.09 -26.42
CA THR A 37 1.78 -3.18 -25.80
C THR A 37 2.38 -3.62 -24.45
N LEU A 38 3.63 -3.26 -24.18
CA LEU A 38 4.30 -3.53 -22.91
C LEU A 38 3.95 -2.51 -21.82
N LEU A 39 3.45 -1.32 -22.18
CA LEU A 39 3.11 -0.26 -21.21
C LEU A 39 2.17 -0.74 -20.09
N PRO A 40 1.08 -1.47 -20.37
CA PRO A 40 0.20 -2.00 -19.31
C PRO A 40 0.93 -2.96 -18.36
N ILE A 41 1.80 -3.81 -18.90
CA ILE A 41 2.57 -4.78 -18.12
C ILE A 41 3.54 -4.03 -17.19
N ILE A 42 4.26 -3.05 -17.73
CA ILE A 42 5.18 -2.21 -16.97
C ILE A 42 4.44 -1.47 -15.86
N SER A 43 3.31 -0.83 -16.18
CA SER A 43 2.47 -0.14 -15.19
C SER A 43 1.96 -1.07 -14.10
N LEU A 44 1.57 -2.30 -14.43
CA LEU A 44 1.14 -3.29 -13.43
C LEU A 44 2.29 -3.70 -12.49
N ILE A 45 3.51 -3.86 -13.01
CA ILE A 45 4.69 -4.18 -12.19
C ILE A 45 4.99 -3.04 -11.20
N PHE A 46 5.00 -1.79 -11.67
CA PHE A 46 5.21 -0.63 -10.80
C PHE A 46 4.09 -0.46 -9.77
N PHE A 47 2.83 -0.66 -10.18
CA PHE A 47 1.69 -0.66 -9.28
C PHE A 47 1.84 -1.73 -8.20
N ALA A 48 2.18 -2.97 -8.56
CA ALA A 48 2.35 -4.06 -7.61
C ALA A 48 3.48 -3.79 -6.60
N GLY A 49 4.62 -3.25 -7.06
CA GLY A 49 5.73 -2.89 -6.19
C GLY A 49 5.37 -1.78 -5.20
N ALA A 50 4.74 -0.71 -5.68
CA ALA A 50 4.29 0.39 -4.82
C ALA A 50 3.18 -0.04 -3.85
N PHE A 51 2.27 -0.91 -4.31
CA PHE A 51 1.22 -1.48 -3.49
C PHE A 51 1.80 -2.38 -2.37
N TYR A 52 2.78 -3.22 -2.71
CA TYR A 52 3.47 -4.06 -1.73
C TYR A 52 4.13 -3.22 -0.62
N GLN A 53 4.84 -2.15 -0.97
CA GLN A 53 5.46 -1.25 0.00
C GLN A 53 4.43 -0.66 0.97
N LYS A 54 3.27 -0.26 0.46
CA LYS A 54 2.17 0.25 1.29
C LYS A 54 1.58 -0.80 2.22
N VAL A 55 1.30 -1.98 1.70
CA VAL A 55 0.73 -3.08 2.50
C VAL A 55 1.72 -3.47 3.60
N PHE A 56 3.00 -3.61 3.26
CA PHE A 56 4.04 -3.92 4.23
C PHE A 56 4.18 -2.84 5.30
N GLY A 57 4.19 -1.56 4.91
CA GLY A 57 4.23 -0.44 5.84
C GLY A 57 3.02 -0.42 6.79
N PHE A 58 1.83 -0.71 6.25
CA PHE A 58 0.61 -0.82 7.05
C PHE A 58 0.65 -1.99 8.03
N MET A 59 1.07 -3.17 7.58
CA MET A 59 1.23 -4.35 8.44
C MET A 59 2.22 -4.07 9.57
N ASN A 60 3.36 -3.44 9.27
CA ASN A 60 4.36 -3.11 10.28
C ASN A 60 3.79 -2.15 11.35
N GLN A 61 3.03 -1.13 10.95
CA GLN A 61 2.35 -0.24 11.90
C GLN A 61 1.31 -0.98 12.75
N MET A 62 0.57 -1.92 12.17
CA MET A 62 -0.38 -2.75 12.90
C MET A 62 0.34 -3.61 13.95
N TYR A 63 1.43 -4.28 13.57
CA TYR A 63 2.25 -5.07 14.51
C TYR A 63 2.74 -4.24 15.69
N ILE A 64 3.29 -3.05 15.43
CA ILE A 64 3.78 -2.15 16.50
C ILE A 64 2.64 -1.75 17.44
N ARG A 65 1.45 -1.45 16.91
CA ARG A 65 0.29 -1.07 17.72
C ARG A 65 -0.22 -2.25 18.56
N THR A 66 -0.28 -3.45 17.97
CA THR A 66 -0.72 -4.64 18.69
C THR A 66 0.25 -5.00 19.82
N ASP A 67 1.56 -4.87 19.58
CA ASP A 67 2.57 -5.10 20.61
C ASP A 67 2.49 -4.06 21.73
N TYR A 68 2.32 -2.78 21.40
CA TYR A 68 2.08 -1.72 22.39
C TYR A 68 0.85 -2.02 23.27
N LEU A 69 -0.26 -2.45 22.66
CA LEU A 69 -1.47 -2.80 23.39
C LEU A 69 -1.28 -4.01 24.30
N LYS A 70 -0.56 -5.03 23.82
CA LYS A 70 -0.23 -6.22 24.60
C LYS A 70 0.60 -5.87 25.84
N ASN A 71 1.65 -5.06 25.67
CA ASN A 71 2.50 -4.63 26.77
C ASN A 71 1.73 -3.82 27.83
N ARG A 72 0.79 -2.96 27.40
CA ARG A 72 -0.08 -2.19 28.31
C ARG A 72 -1.05 -3.08 29.07
N LEU A 73 -1.60 -4.09 28.40
CA LEU A 73 -2.49 -5.07 29.03
C LEU A 73 -1.75 -5.88 30.10
N ASP A 74 -0.53 -6.33 29.81
CA ASP A 74 0.32 -7.06 30.75
C ASP A 74 0.69 -6.20 31.96
N GLU A 75 0.99 -4.91 31.76
CA GLU A 75 1.25 -3.97 32.86
C GLU A 75 0.02 -3.77 33.75
N HIS A 76 -1.16 -3.62 33.17
CA HIS A 76 -2.41 -3.48 33.92
C HIS A 76 -2.77 -4.77 34.67
N GLY A 77 -2.61 -5.94 34.07
CA GLY A 77 -2.81 -7.23 34.74
C GLY A 77 -1.91 -7.40 35.96
N LYS A 78 -0.62 -7.02 35.84
CA LYS A 78 0.31 -7.02 36.98
C LYS A 78 -0.14 -6.09 38.10
N ARG A 79 -0.57 -4.86 37.78
CA ARG A 79 -1.05 -3.90 38.79
C ARG A 79 -2.29 -4.41 39.54
N ILE A 80 -3.24 -5.02 38.82
CA ILE A 80 -4.44 -5.61 39.44
C ILE A 80 -4.06 -6.73 40.40
N SER A 81 -3.16 -7.63 39.99
CA SER A 81 -2.71 -8.75 40.84
C SER A 81 -1.99 -8.32 42.13
N VAL A 82 -1.40 -7.12 42.15
CA VAL A 82 -0.76 -6.54 43.35
C VAL A 82 -1.82 -5.95 44.28
N LEU A 83 -2.85 -5.32 43.72
CA LEU A 83 -3.97 -4.76 44.50
C LEU A 83 -4.84 -5.84 45.15
N GLU A 84 -5.01 -7.01 44.51
CA GLU A 84 -5.73 -8.15 45.09
C GLU A 84 -4.99 -8.86 46.23
N LYS A 85 -3.67 -8.63 46.37
CA LYS A 85 -2.83 -9.24 47.41
C LYS A 85 -2.69 -8.38 48.69
N GLN A 86 -3.23 -7.16 48.69
CA GLN A 86 -3.32 -6.28 49.86
C GLN A 86 -4.66 -6.48 50.57
#